data_AF-A0A2M8BEY8-F1
#
_entry.id   AF-A0A2M8BEY8-F1
#
_cell.length_a   1.000
_cell.length_b   1.000
_cell.length_c   1.000
_cell.angle_alpha   90.00
_cell.angle_beta   90.00
_cell.angle_gamma   90.00
#
_symmetry.space_group_name_H-M   'P 1'
#
loop_
_entity.id
_entity.type
_entity.pdbx_description
1 polymer ?
#
loop_
_entity_poly.entity_id
_entity_poly.type
_entity_poly.pdbx_seq_one_letter_code
_entity_poly.pdbx_strand_id
1 'polypeptide(L)'
;MSGRLFSARVRLLAFALLCVLVLTSSGCGALGKALGLSKDLKDEKVDRIDLSMVGATTLCPGAQVPLVVVTSLQDGTTLSSEGAGGGNVGWGNFLVEVTGGALENGLLVVSDDPYVFLEGPAKVVVEAVGHPGKRSTLELDVGYDCSFAANFDGQRGSEGQPGQQGRAGDYGKDEQTSPSYAKPGGDGHAGGRGGSGGNGGDGQDGLRVQARVALVAHPKDGRPLLEVTAIASGIESRWLIDAESGSLELSANGGDGGNGGSGGGGGSGGGGGTGVPPGNGADGGDGGDGGDGGNGGDGGVIDLVFSAEASPYAERIRVAAYSGRAGSAGTAGFAGSGGNAYSGGTQGRSGQRGQDGQNGSPGQEGTVNSATE
;
A
#
# COMPACT_ATOMS: atom_id res chain seq x y z
N MET A 1 40.51 -25.39 -22.58
CA MET A 1 39.84 -26.69 -22.38
C MET A 1 39.58 -26.90 -20.90
N SER A 2 38.37 -27.37 -20.57
CA SER A 2 37.87 -27.79 -19.26
C SER A 2 37.54 -26.70 -18.22
N GLY A 3 36.28 -26.72 -17.74
CA GLY A 3 35.87 -25.95 -16.56
C GLY A 3 34.42 -25.42 -16.51
N ARG A 4 33.41 -26.14 -17.00
CA ARG A 4 31.99 -25.84 -16.69
C ARG A 4 31.22 -27.15 -16.50
N LEU A 5 30.91 -27.53 -15.25
CA LEU A 5 29.94 -28.57 -14.92
C LEU A 5 29.71 -28.60 -13.40
N PHE A 6 29.05 -27.58 -12.82
CA PHE A 6 28.48 -27.68 -11.47
C PHE A 6 27.42 -26.59 -11.23
N SER A 7 26.29 -26.64 -11.94
CA SER A 7 25.06 -25.93 -11.51
C SER A 7 23.85 -26.37 -12.35
N ALA A 8 23.38 -27.60 -12.17
CA ALA A 8 22.16 -28.06 -12.85
C ALA A 8 21.27 -29.00 -12.01
N ARG A 9 21.56 -29.24 -10.71
CA ARG A 9 20.78 -30.17 -9.88
C ARG A 9 20.07 -29.58 -8.67
N VAL A 10 20.17 -28.26 -8.44
CA VAL A 10 19.48 -27.60 -7.31
C VAL A 10 18.19 -26.86 -7.74
N ARG A 11 17.92 -26.74 -9.05
CA ARG A 11 16.73 -26.04 -9.56
C ARG A 11 15.51 -26.94 -9.83
N LEU A 12 15.61 -28.27 -9.67
CA LEU A 12 14.50 -29.19 -9.94
C LEU A 12 13.63 -29.50 -8.71
N LEU A 13 14.07 -29.16 -7.49
CA LEU A 13 13.33 -29.43 -6.25
C LEU A 13 12.47 -28.23 -5.77
N ALA A 14 12.72 -27.02 -6.28
CA ALA A 14 11.93 -25.84 -5.93
C ALA A 14 10.61 -25.71 -6.73
N PHE A 15 10.48 -26.40 -7.87
CA PHE A 15 9.24 -26.39 -8.67
C PHE A 15 8.20 -27.43 -8.23
N ALA A 16 8.59 -28.45 -7.47
CA ALA A 16 7.65 -29.45 -6.94
C ALA A 16 6.99 -29.01 -5.62
N LEU A 17 7.60 -28.08 -4.87
CA LEU A 17 7.02 -27.55 -3.62
C LEU A 17 6.06 -26.38 -3.84
N LEU A 18 6.08 -25.74 -5.02
CA LEU A 18 5.16 -24.66 -5.37
C LEU A 18 3.83 -25.18 -5.96
N CYS A 19 3.79 -26.42 -6.48
CA CYS A 19 2.55 -27.05 -6.97
C CYS A 19 1.67 -27.66 -5.87
N VAL A 20 2.17 -27.80 -4.62
CA VAL A 20 1.38 -28.34 -3.49
C VAL A 20 0.65 -27.23 -2.73
N LEU A 21 1.07 -25.96 -2.85
CA LEU A 21 0.41 -24.84 -2.18
C LEU A 21 -0.73 -24.19 -2.97
N VAL A 22 -0.95 -24.59 -4.22
CA VAL A 22 -2.09 -24.15 -5.05
C VAL A 22 -3.32 -25.08 -4.90
N LEU A 23 -3.19 -26.19 -4.15
CA LEU A 23 -4.28 -27.14 -3.91
C LEU A 23 -5.05 -26.92 -2.59
N THR A 24 -4.76 -25.86 -1.83
CA THR A 24 -5.40 -25.63 -0.51
C THR A 24 -6.55 -24.61 -0.53
N SER A 25 -6.77 -23.86 -1.61
CA SER A 25 -7.89 -22.89 -1.65
C SER A 25 -9.24 -23.49 -2.05
N SER A 26 -9.26 -24.66 -2.70
CA SER A 26 -10.51 -25.36 -3.08
C SER A 26 -10.99 -26.40 -2.05
N GLY A 27 -10.20 -26.69 -1.01
CA GLY A 27 -10.51 -27.72 0.01
C GLY A 27 -11.28 -27.24 1.24
N CYS A 28 -11.31 -25.94 1.53
CA CYS A 28 -11.99 -25.43 2.74
C CYS A 28 -13.53 -25.52 2.67
N GLY A 29 -14.12 -25.38 1.48
CA GLY A 29 -15.58 -25.44 1.32
C GLY A 29 -16.18 -26.82 1.65
N ALA A 30 -15.48 -27.91 1.32
CA ALA A 30 -15.96 -29.26 1.60
C ALA A 30 -15.93 -29.62 3.10
N LEU A 31 -14.93 -29.13 3.84
CA LEU A 31 -14.84 -29.30 5.29
C LEU A 31 -15.91 -28.48 6.03
N GLY A 32 -16.21 -27.26 5.57
CA GLY A 32 -17.32 -26.47 6.11
C GLY A 32 -18.68 -27.16 5.97
N LYS A 33 -18.95 -27.78 4.81
CA LYS A 33 -20.15 -28.60 4.60
C LYS A 33 -20.20 -29.84 5.50
N ALA A 34 -19.09 -30.56 5.65
CA ALA A 34 -19.03 -31.76 6.49
C ALA A 34 -19.22 -31.47 7.99
N LEU A 35 -18.88 -30.26 8.45
CA LEU A 35 -19.05 -29.81 9.83
C LEU A 35 -20.40 -29.12 10.10
N GLY A 36 -21.30 -29.07 9.11
CA GLY A 36 -22.60 -28.38 9.24
C GLY A 36 -22.48 -26.85 9.37
N LEU A 37 -21.31 -26.29 9.02
CA LEU A 37 -21.05 -24.85 9.08
C LEU A 37 -21.60 -24.10 7.87
N SER A 38 -21.97 -24.80 6.79
CA SER A 38 -22.60 -24.22 5.61
C SER A 38 -23.84 -25.03 5.23
N LYS A 39 -24.93 -24.35 4.86
CA LYS A 39 -26.23 -24.94 4.55
C LYS A 39 -26.47 -24.92 3.03
N ASP A 40 -26.89 -26.07 2.48
CA ASP A 40 -27.20 -26.24 1.04
C ASP A 40 -28.70 -26.03 0.81
N LEU A 41 -29.08 -25.14 -0.10
CA LEU A 41 -30.49 -24.85 -0.35
C LEU A 41 -31.21 -25.97 -1.10
N LYS A 42 -30.49 -26.87 -1.78
CA LYS A 42 -31.11 -27.96 -2.57
C LYS A 42 -31.93 -28.93 -1.71
N ASP A 43 -31.57 -29.08 -0.44
CA ASP A 43 -32.22 -30.00 0.50
C ASP A 43 -33.35 -29.33 1.29
N GLU A 44 -33.54 -28.01 1.13
CA GLU A 44 -34.49 -27.21 1.88
C GLU A 44 -35.73 -26.88 1.05
N LYS A 45 -36.89 -26.69 1.70
CA LYS A 45 -38.11 -26.25 1.01
C LYS A 45 -38.18 -24.73 0.97
N VAL A 46 -37.57 -24.13 -0.05
CA VAL A 46 -37.54 -22.67 -0.23
C VAL A 46 -38.93 -22.13 -0.56
N ASP A 47 -39.38 -21.14 0.22
CA ASP A 47 -40.63 -20.42 -0.02
C ASP A 47 -40.39 -19.11 -0.78
N ARG A 48 -39.48 -18.26 -0.30
CA ARG A 48 -39.18 -16.94 -0.88
C ARG A 48 -37.70 -16.59 -0.78
N ILE A 49 -37.23 -15.75 -1.69
CA ILE A 49 -35.93 -15.09 -1.64
C ILE A 49 -36.14 -13.58 -1.65
N ASP A 50 -35.43 -12.89 -0.78
CA ASP A 50 -35.35 -11.43 -0.72
C ASP A 50 -33.90 -10.98 -0.85
N LEU A 51 -33.71 -9.83 -1.49
CA LEU A 51 -32.42 -9.19 -1.65
C LEU A 51 -32.37 -7.94 -0.81
N SER A 52 -31.26 -7.73 -0.11
CA SER A 52 -30.98 -6.49 0.59
C SER A 52 -29.53 -6.09 0.42
N MET A 53 -29.28 -4.78 0.50
CA MET A 53 -27.93 -4.23 0.58
C MET A 53 -27.68 -3.74 1.99
N VAL A 54 -26.42 -3.77 2.40
CA VAL A 54 -26.00 -3.21 3.68
C VAL A 54 -25.40 -1.81 3.45
N GLY A 55 -26.02 -0.80 4.05
CA GLY A 55 -25.39 0.51 4.26
C GLY A 55 -25.55 1.58 3.17
N ALA A 56 -26.24 1.31 2.05
CA ALA A 56 -26.42 2.30 0.99
C ALA A 56 -27.84 2.28 0.40
N THR A 57 -28.39 3.47 0.15
CA THR A 57 -29.66 3.69 -0.56
C THR A 57 -29.47 4.25 -1.97
N THR A 58 -28.31 4.84 -2.25
CA THR A 58 -27.92 5.41 -3.54
C THR A 58 -26.49 4.98 -3.81
N LEU A 59 -26.21 4.52 -5.04
CA LEU A 59 -24.88 4.04 -5.43
C LEU A 59 -24.26 5.00 -6.43
N CYS A 60 -22.94 5.09 -6.42
CA CYS A 60 -22.18 5.79 -7.45
C CYS A 60 -21.63 4.76 -8.45
N PRO A 61 -21.32 5.16 -9.69
CA PRO A 61 -20.45 4.39 -10.56
C PRO A 61 -19.16 3.97 -9.82
N GLY A 62 -18.80 2.70 -9.93
CA GLY A 62 -17.66 2.08 -9.23
C GLY A 62 -17.91 1.72 -7.75
N ALA A 63 -19.11 1.99 -7.20
CA ALA A 63 -19.41 1.66 -5.80
C ALA A 63 -19.38 0.14 -5.55
N GLN A 64 -18.93 -0.23 -4.36
CA GLN A 64 -18.92 -1.62 -3.89
C GLN A 64 -19.80 -1.74 -2.66
N VAL A 65 -20.83 -2.59 -2.73
CA VAL A 65 -21.78 -2.75 -1.63
C VAL A 65 -22.03 -4.23 -1.31
N PRO A 66 -22.05 -4.61 -0.03
CA PRO A 66 -22.35 -5.99 0.32
C PRO A 66 -23.81 -6.32 -0.01
N LEU A 67 -24.00 -7.40 -0.77
CA LEU A 67 -25.29 -7.95 -1.10
C LEU A 67 -25.62 -9.07 -0.09
N VAL A 68 -26.86 -9.10 0.38
CA VAL A 68 -27.36 -10.14 1.26
C VAL A 68 -28.58 -10.78 0.61
N VAL A 69 -28.55 -12.10 0.54
CA VAL A 69 -29.69 -12.92 0.11
C VAL A 69 -30.33 -13.51 1.35
N VAL A 70 -31.59 -13.17 1.60
CA VAL A 70 -32.39 -13.77 2.69
C VAL A 70 -33.36 -14.77 2.07
N THR A 71 -33.29 -16.02 2.52
CA THR A 71 -34.14 -17.11 2.04
C THR A 71 -35.09 -17.53 3.15
N SER A 72 -36.38 -17.43 2.90
CA SER A 72 -37.44 -17.93 3.79
C SER A 72 -37.86 -19.32 3.36
N LEU A 73 -37.91 -20.26 4.30
CA LEU A 73 -38.34 -21.63 4.09
C LEU A 73 -39.82 -21.80 4.43
N GLN A 74 -40.45 -22.87 3.92
CA GLN A 74 -41.87 -23.17 4.15
C GLN A 74 -42.23 -23.43 5.63
N ASP A 75 -41.25 -23.76 6.47
CA ASP A 75 -41.43 -23.96 7.92
C ASP A 75 -41.32 -22.65 8.73
N GLY A 76 -41.08 -21.52 8.05
CA GLY A 76 -40.89 -20.20 8.67
C GLY A 76 -39.45 -19.87 9.05
N THR A 77 -38.50 -20.78 8.88
CA THR A 77 -37.06 -20.52 9.12
C THR A 77 -36.53 -19.55 8.07
N THR A 78 -35.63 -18.65 8.49
CA THR A 78 -34.90 -17.77 7.58
C THR A 78 -33.42 -18.12 7.58
N LEU A 79 -32.81 -18.09 6.40
CA LEU A 79 -31.39 -18.29 6.18
C LEU A 79 -30.84 -17.08 5.43
N SER A 80 -29.58 -16.72 5.69
CA SER A 80 -28.90 -15.63 4.96
C SER A 80 -27.63 -16.13 4.25
N SER A 81 -27.25 -15.41 3.21
CA SER A 81 -25.98 -15.63 2.53
C SER A 81 -24.79 -15.35 3.46
N GLU A 82 -23.68 -16.04 3.20
CA GLU A 82 -22.38 -15.77 3.84
C GLU A 82 -21.89 -14.33 3.55
N GLY A 83 -20.98 -13.82 4.39
CA GLY A 83 -20.44 -12.46 4.29
C GLY A 83 -21.23 -11.47 5.15
N ALA A 84 -21.66 -10.34 4.57
CA ALA A 84 -22.35 -9.29 5.30
C ALA A 84 -23.73 -9.71 5.86
N GLY A 85 -24.31 -10.79 5.35
CA GLY A 85 -25.54 -11.38 5.88
C GLY A 85 -25.34 -12.16 7.18
N GLY A 86 -24.09 -12.40 7.59
CA GLY A 86 -23.73 -13.20 8.78
C GLY A 86 -24.23 -14.64 8.74
N GLY A 87 -24.72 -15.10 7.59
CA GLY A 87 -25.34 -16.39 7.42
C GLY A 87 -24.36 -17.48 7.04
N ASN A 88 -24.92 -18.66 6.82
CA ASN A 88 -24.17 -19.87 6.49
C ASN A 88 -24.57 -20.45 5.13
N VAL A 89 -25.30 -19.70 4.30
CA VAL A 89 -25.62 -20.14 2.94
C VAL A 89 -24.54 -19.63 1.99
N GLY A 90 -23.68 -20.53 1.52
CA GLY A 90 -22.63 -20.16 0.56
C GLY A 90 -23.19 -19.67 -0.76
N TRP A 91 -22.49 -18.74 -1.42
CA TRP A 91 -22.93 -18.09 -2.66
C TRP A 91 -23.15 -19.05 -3.84
N GLY A 92 -22.55 -20.26 -3.81
CA GLY A 92 -22.81 -21.32 -4.80
C GLY A 92 -24.22 -21.91 -4.76
N ASN A 93 -25.06 -21.51 -3.79
CA ASN A 93 -26.48 -21.85 -3.73
C ASN A 93 -27.37 -20.90 -4.54
N PHE A 94 -26.79 -19.89 -5.19
CA PHE A 94 -27.51 -18.88 -5.93
C PHE A 94 -27.00 -18.76 -7.36
N LEU A 95 -27.93 -18.64 -8.31
CA LEU A 95 -27.64 -18.13 -9.65
C LEU A 95 -27.84 -16.63 -9.60
N VAL A 96 -26.77 -15.86 -9.87
CA VAL A 96 -26.81 -14.41 -9.79
C VAL A 96 -26.48 -13.81 -11.14
N GLU A 97 -27.39 -12.99 -11.65
CA GLU A 97 -27.21 -12.19 -12.87
C GLU A 97 -27.17 -10.72 -12.47
N VAL A 98 -26.12 -10.03 -12.88
CA VAL A 98 -25.94 -8.60 -12.62
C VAL A 98 -25.88 -7.86 -13.96
N THR A 99 -26.72 -6.84 -14.11
CA THR A 99 -26.64 -5.85 -15.19
C THR A 99 -26.13 -4.54 -14.60
N GLY A 100 -25.13 -3.94 -15.25
CA GLY A 100 -24.49 -2.72 -14.75
C GLY A 100 -23.43 -2.95 -13.67
N GLY A 101 -22.84 -4.15 -13.61
CA GLY A 101 -21.80 -4.48 -12.63
C GLY A 101 -21.48 -5.97 -12.59
N ALA A 102 -20.85 -6.40 -11.50
CA ALA A 102 -20.51 -7.78 -11.21
C ALA A 102 -20.74 -8.10 -9.72
N LEU A 103 -20.83 -9.40 -9.38
CA LEU A 103 -20.84 -9.86 -8.00
C LEU A 103 -19.57 -10.66 -7.72
N GLU A 104 -18.79 -10.21 -6.73
CA GLU A 104 -17.53 -10.85 -6.32
C GLU A 104 -17.58 -11.22 -4.84
N ASN A 105 -17.67 -12.51 -4.52
CA ASN A 105 -17.68 -13.01 -3.14
C ASN A 105 -18.73 -12.35 -2.22
N GLY A 106 -19.92 -12.05 -2.77
CA GLY A 106 -21.01 -11.38 -2.06
C GLY A 106 -20.90 -9.85 -2.00
N LEU A 107 -19.89 -9.27 -2.65
CA LEU A 107 -19.76 -7.84 -2.87
C LEU A 107 -20.27 -7.50 -4.26
N LEU A 108 -21.32 -6.69 -4.34
CA LEU A 108 -21.79 -6.14 -5.61
C LEU A 108 -20.86 -4.98 -5.99
N VAL A 109 -20.20 -5.12 -7.13
CA VAL A 109 -19.33 -4.12 -7.74
C VAL A 109 -20.10 -3.47 -8.88
N VAL A 110 -20.53 -2.23 -8.69
CA VAL A 110 -21.21 -1.43 -9.73
C VAL A 110 -20.18 -1.03 -10.78
N SER A 111 -20.57 -1.04 -12.07
CA SER A 111 -19.72 -0.60 -13.18
C SER A 111 -19.13 0.78 -12.90
N ASP A 112 -17.84 0.94 -13.18
CA ASP A 112 -17.13 2.22 -13.12
C ASP A 112 -17.51 3.13 -14.30
N ASP A 113 -17.85 2.54 -15.44
CA ASP A 113 -18.41 3.25 -16.60
C ASP A 113 -19.81 3.84 -16.27
N PRO A 114 -19.93 5.18 -16.12
CA PRO A 114 -21.19 5.80 -15.73
C PRO A 114 -22.24 5.77 -16.85
N TYR A 115 -21.84 5.57 -18.12
CA TYR A 115 -22.77 5.60 -19.26
C TYR A 115 -23.67 4.37 -19.30
N VAL A 116 -23.26 3.28 -18.65
CA VAL A 116 -24.07 2.05 -18.52
C VAL A 116 -25.41 2.33 -17.82
N PHE A 117 -25.48 3.35 -16.97
CA PHE A 117 -26.68 3.69 -16.19
C PHE A 117 -27.56 4.76 -16.83
N LEU A 118 -27.19 5.27 -18.01
CA LEU A 118 -28.00 6.24 -18.74
C LEU A 118 -29.29 5.62 -19.29
N GLU A 119 -29.26 4.33 -19.63
CA GLU A 119 -30.40 3.60 -20.19
C GLU A 119 -31.31 2.97 -19.12
N GLY A 120 -30.82 2.80 -17.89
CA GLY A 120 -31.59 2.17 -16.82
C GLY A 120 -30.79 1.91 -15.54
N PRO A 121 -31.46 1.50 -14.46
CA PRO A 121 -30.80 1.19 -13.19
C PRO A 121 -29.92 -0.05 -13.30
N ALA A 122 -28.96 -0.18 -12.38
CA ALA A 122 -28.31 -1.47 -12.16
C ALA A 122 -29.35 -2.49 -11.68
N LYS A 123 -29.20 -3.73 -12.11
CA LYS A 123 -30.18 -4.79 -11.82
C LYS A 123 -29.49 -6.06 -11.36
N VAL A 124 -29.94 -6.58 -10.23
CA VAL A 124 -29.48 -7.85 -9.68
C VAL A 124 -30.66 -8.82 -9.66
N VAL A 125 -30.53 -9.94 -10.35
CA VAL A 125 -31.48 -11.04 -10.31
C VAL A 125 -30.81 -12.20 -9.60
N VAL A 126 -31.48 -12.74 -8.58
CA VAL A 126 -31.00 -13.90 -7.83
C VAL A 126 -32.05 -14.99 -7.84
N GLU A 127 -31.65 -16.21 -8.16
CA GLU A 127 -32.48 -17.41 -8.11
C GLU A 127 -31.81 -18.48 -7.24
N ALA A 128 -32.59 -19.17 -6.39
CA ALA A 128 -32.05 -20.28 -5.60
C ALA A 128 -31.79 -21.50 -6.49
N VAL A 129 -30.58 -22.03 -6.42
CA VAL A 129 -30.20 -23.26 -7.11
C VAL A 129 -31.04 -24.42 -6.59
N GLY A 130 -31.65 -25.18 -7.52
CA GLY A 130 -32.52 -26.31 -7.18
C GLY A 130 -33.99 -25.94 -6.98
N HIS A 131 -34.34 -24.64 -7.04
CA HIS A 131 -35.70 -24.15 -6.82
C HIS A 131 -36.17 -23.23 -7.96
N PRO A 132 -36.48 -23.78 -9.16
CA PRO A 132 -36.88 -22.98 -10.32
C PRO A 132 -38.05 -22.05 -10.02
N GLY A 133 -37.91 -20.78 -10.38
CA GLY A 133 -38.92 -19.75 -10.17
C GLY A 133 -38.91 -19.11 -8.78
N LYS A 134 -38.10 -19.59 -7.84
CA LYS A 134 -37.80 -18.89 -6.58
C LYS A 134 -36.72 -17.85 -6.85
N ARG A 135 -37.14 -16.72 -7.40
CA ARG A 135 -36.28 -15.62 -7.79
C ARG A 135 -36.65 -14.32 -7.10
N SER A 136 -35.66 -13.47 -6.92
CA SER A 136 -35.81 -12.10 -6.45
C SER A 136 -35.09 -11.16 -7.41
N THR A 137 -35.49 -9.90 -7.41
CA THR A 137 -34.89 -8.88 -8.27
C THR A 137 -34.76 -7.60 -7.48
N LEU A 138 -33.57 -7.02 -7.54
CA LEU A 138 -33.23 -5.75 -6.91
C LEU A 138 -32.81 -4.79 -8.02
N GLU A 139 -33.50 -3.66 -8.10
CA GLU A 139 -33.12 -2.55 -8.97
C GLU A 139 -32.45 -1.47 -8.13
N LEU A 140 -31.37 -0.91 -8.66
CA LEU A 140 -30.44 -0.05 -7.95
C LEU A 140 -30.31 1.26 -8.71
N ASP A 141 -30.74 2.33 -8.07
CA ASP A 141 -30.54 3.67 -8.59
C ASP A 141 -29.07 4.07 -8.39
N VAL A 142 -28.35 4.09 -9.51
CA VAL A 142 -26.99 4.62 -9.58
C VAL A 142 -27.10 6.11 -9.88
N GLY A 143 -26.73 6.93 -8.91
CA GLY A 143 -26.78 8.39 -8.96
C GLY A 143 -25.53 9.01 -9.56
N TYR A 144 -25.67 10.28 -9.95
CA TYR A 144 -24.57 11.13 -10.42
C TYR A 144 -24.26 12.26 -9.41
N ASP A 145 -24.97 12.30 -8.29
CA ASP A 145 -24.86 13.28 -7.19
C ASP A 145 -23.67 13.00 -6.26
N CYS A 146 -22.75 12.14 -6.68
CA CYS A 146 -21.60 11.72 -5.89
C CYS A 146 -20.45 12.73 -5.95
N SER A 147 -19.56 12.61 -4.95
CA SER A 147 -18.27 13.30 -4.95
C SER A 147 -17.19 12.34 -5.42
N PHE A 148 -16.60 12.63 -6.58
CA PHE A 148 -15.54 11.82 -7.19
C PHE A 148 -14.17 12.44 -6.91
N ALA A 149 -13.14 11.59 -6.88
CA ALA A 149 -11.76 12.00 -6.81
C ALA A 149 -10.96 11.31 -7.93
N ALA A 150 -10.17 12.09 -8.65
CA ALA A 150 -9.32 11.64 -9.73
C ALA A 150 -7.88 12.08 -9.42
N ASN A 151 -7.07 11.09 -9.03
CA ASN A 151 -5.74 11.31 -8.49
C ASN A 151 -4.67 11.06 -9.57
N PHE A 152 -3.96 12.12 -9.95
CA PHE A 152 -2.83 12.10 -10.87
C PHE A 152 -1.54 12.55 -10.17
N ASP A 153 -1.49 12.28 -8.86
CA ASP A 153 -0.40 12.69 -7.98
C ASP A 153 0.89 11.89 -8.24
N GLY A 154 2.01 12.53 -8.01
CA GLY A 154 3.31 11.89 -7.97
C GLY A 154 3.46 10.95 -6.79
N GLN A 155 4.17 9.85 -6.99
CA GLN A 155 4.44 8.89 -5.92
C GLN A 155 5.42 9.48 -4.89
N ARG A 156 5.20 9.09 -3.63
CA ARG A 156 6.14 9.38 -2.54
C ARG A 156 7.48 8.68 -2.75
N GLY A 157 8.56 9.38 -2.43
CA GLY A 157 9.92 8.85 -2.39
C GLY A 157 10.12 7.76 -1.34
N SER A 158 11.04 6.84 -1.61
CA SER A 158 11.32 5.72 -0.71
C SER A 158 12.07 6.16 0.55
N GLU A 159 11.78 5.56 1.69
CA GLU A 159 12.54 5.81 2.92
C GLU A 159 13.95 5.19 2.85
N GLY A 160 14.92 5.93 3.36
CA GLY A 160 16.29 5.48 3.55
C GLY A 160 16.40 4.40 4.61
N GLN A 161 17.21 3.37 4.33
CA GLN A 161 17.40 2.27 5.27
C GLN A 161 18.37 2.67 6.40
N PRO A 162 18.13 2.22 7.65
CA PRO A 162 19.07 2.50 8.72
C PRO A 162 20.40 1.74 8.51
N GLY A 163 21.49 2.37 8.92
CA GLY A 163 22.82 1.82 8.92
C GLY A 163 23.00 0.72 9.96
N GLN A 164 23.85 -0.25 9.63
CA GLN A 164 24.13 -1.38 10.52
C GLN A 164 25.00 -0.96 11.70
N GLN A 165 24.75 -1.53 12.89
CA GLN A 165 25.61 -1.29 14.04
C GLN A 165 26.97 -1.97 13.88
N GLY A 166 28.02 -1.27 14.30
CA GLY A 166 29.36 -1.80 14.43
C GLY A 166 29.42 -2.85 15.53
N ARG A 167 30.18 -3.93 15.28
CA ARG A 167 30.36 -5.00 16.28
C ARG A 167 31.34 -4.56 17.36
N ALA A 168 31.06 -4.89 18.61
CA ALA A 168 32.04 -4.71 19.68
C ALA A 168 33.28 -5.59 19.41
N GLY A 169 34.45 -5.07 19.76
CA GLY A 169 35.70 -5.80 19.74
C GLY A 169 35.83 -6.73 20.93
N ASP A 170 36.47 -7.88 20.72
CA ASP A 170 36.69 -8.88 21.75
C ASP A 170 37.79 -8.45 22.73
N TYR A 171 37.64 -8.86 23.99
CA TYR A 171 38.66 -8.62 25.02
C TYR A 171 39.90 -9.48 24.77
N GLY A 172 41.05 -8.90 25.12
CA GLY A 172 42.32 -9.61 25.18
C GLY A 172 42.33 -10.69 26.26
N LYS A 173 43.10 -11.75 26.04
CA LYS A 173 43.18 -12.87 26.97
C LYS A 173 44.03 -12.52 28.19
N ASP A 174 43.51 -12.86 29.37
CA ASP A 174 44.28 -12.86 30.60
C ASP A 174 45.29 -14.01 30.61
N GLU A 175 46.51 -13.73 31.03
CA GLU A 175 47.55 -14.74 31.24
C GLU A 175 47.92 -14.87 32.71
N GLN A 176 48.03 -16.11 33.19
CA GLN A 176 48.48 -16.39 34.55
C GLN A 176 50.00 -16.22 34.63
N THR A 177 50.44 -15.22 35.38
CA THR A 177 51.85 -15.05 35.73
C THR A 177 52.21 -15.96 36.90
N SER A 178 53.10 -16.94 36.67
CA SER A 178 53.81 -17.63 37.75
C SER A 178 55.15 -16.95 38.02
N PRO A 179 55.73 -17.06 39.23
CA PRO A 179 57.00 -16.42 39.58
C PRO A 179 58.18 -16.72 38.64
N SER A 180 58.10 -17.84 37.90
CA SER A 180 59.16 -18.33 37.02
C SER A 180 58.90 -18.06 35.53
N TYR A 181 57.69 -17.64 35.14
CA TYR A 181 57.29 -17.40 33.74
C TYR A 181 56.20 -16.32 33.70
N ALA A 182 56.60 -15.10 33.36
CA ALA A 182 55.68 -14.02 33.02
C ALA A 182 55.28 -14.14 31.55
N LYS A 183 53.98 -14.15 31.28
CA LYS A 183 53.43 -14.10 29.92
C LYS A 183 52.76 -12.73 29.69
N PRO A 184 52.91 -12.14 28.49
CA PRO A 184 52.21 -10.92 28.14
C PRO A 184 50.69 -11.16 28.08
N GLY A 185 49.90 -10.18 28.52
CA GLY A 185 48.45 -10.21 28.30
C GLY A 185 48.11 -10.02 26.82
N GLY A 186 46.99 -10.58 26.37
CA GLY A 186 46.53 -10.37 24.99
C GLY A 186 46.00 -8.95 24.78
N ASP A 187 46.23 -8.35 23.62
CA ASP A 187 45.59 -7.10 23.25
C ASP A 187 44.09 -7.30 22.99
N GLY A 188 43.29 -6.26 23.23
CA GLY A 188 41.91 -6.22 22.77
C GLY A 188 41.81 -6.13 21.25
N HIS A 189 40.63 -6.42 20.72
CA HIS A 189 40.32 -6.24 19.30
C HIS A 189 39.53 -4.96 19.06
N ALA A 190 39.74 -4.32 17.92
CA ALA A 190 39.07 -3.06 17.59
C ALA A 190 37.56 -3.25 17.42
N GLY A 191 36.81 -2.22 17.78
CA GLY A 191 35.39 -2.14 17.47
C GLY A 191 35.17 -1.96 15.97
N GLY A 192 34.12 -2.58 15.44
CA GLY A 192 33.69 -2.41 14.06
C GLY A 192 33.05 -1.04 13.83
N ARG A 193 33.21 -0.49 12.63
CA ARG A 193 32.52 0.74 12.24
C ARG A 193 31.02 0.50 12.08
N GLY A 194 30.23 1.52 12.42
CA GLY A 194 28.82 1.58 12.02
C GLY A 194 28.69 1.82 10.52
N GLY A 195 27.66 1.24 9.91
CA GLY A 195 27.31 1.49 8.52
C GLY A 195 26.54 2.80 8.38
N SER A 196 26.67 3.48 7.25
CA SER A 196 25.88 4.68 6.97
C SER A 196 24.41 4.34 6.75
N GLY A 197 23.52 5.28 7.05
CA GLY A 197 22.14 5.24 6.63
C GLY A 197 22.03 5.45 5.11
N GLY A 198 20.99 4.86 4.50
CA GLY A 198 20.65 5.10 3.12
C GLY A 198 19.92 6.42 2.94
N ASN A 199 20.05 7.04 1.77
CA ASN A 199 19.30 8.26 1.46
C ASN A 199 17.82 7.95 1.22
N GLY A 200 16.97 8.92 1.53
CA GLY A 200 15.60 8.94 1.06
C GLY A 200 15.55 9.18 -0.45
N GLY A 201 14.57 8.59 -1.12
CA GLY A 201 14.30 8.82 -2.54
C GLY A 201 13.52 10.11 -2.73
N ASP A 202 13.68 10.75 -3.89
CA ASP A 202 12.87 11.90 -4.27
C ASP A 202 11.41 11.49 -4.49
N GLY A 203 10.49 12.40 -4.19
CA GLY A 203 9.10 12.31 -4.62
C GLY A 203 9.00 12.55 -6.13
N GLN A 204 8.04 11.90 -6.78
CA GLN A 204 7.77 12.12 -8.20
C GLN A 204 6.93 13.38 -8.38
N ASP A 205 7.07 14.03 -9.53
CA ASP A 205 6.23 15.16 -9.89
C ASP A 205 4.78 14.73 -10.14
N GLY A 206 3.84 15.63 -9.89
CA GLY A 206 2.46 15.48 -10.31
C GLY A 206 2.35 15.45 -11.83
N LEU A 207 1.36 14.72 -12.36
CA LEU A 207 1.22 14.57 -13.80
C LEU A 207 0.68 15.85 -14.46
N ARG A 208 0.96 16.00 -15.76
CA ARG A 208 0.21 16.94 -16.58
C ARG A 208 -1.14 16.34 -16.96
N VAL A 209 -2.21 17.07 -16.63
CA VAL A 209 -3.60 16.68 -16.88
C VAL A 209 -4.23 17.68 -17.85
N GLN A 210 -4.82 17.18 -18.92
CA GLN A 210 -5.70 17.96 -19.80
C GLN A 210 -7.13 17.51 -19.55
N ALA A 211 -7.96 18.40 -19.02
CA ALA A 211 -9.36 18.11 -18.67
C ALA A 211 -10.32 18.99 -19.48
N ARG A 212 -11.33 18.36 -20.07
CA ARG A 212 -12.45 19.04 -20.74
C ARG A 212 -13.73 18.78 -19.95
N VAL A 213 -14.53 19.82 -19.77
CA VAL A 213 -15.81 19.77 -19.05
C VAL A 213 -16.91 20.28 -19.97
N ALA A 214 -17.88 19.42 -20.26
CA ALA A 214 -19.04 19.74 -21.09
C ALA A 214 -20.33 19.54 -20.30
N LEU A 215 -21.35 20.35 -20.59
CA LEU A 215 -22.70 20.16 -20.05
C LEU A 215 -23.48 19.24 -21.00
N VAL A 216 -24.01 18.14 -20.47
CA VAL A 216 -24.84 17.19 -21.21
C VAL A 216 -26.17 16.99 -20.49
N ALA A 217 -27.22 16.63 -21.24
CA ALA A 217 -28.51 16.30 -20.65
C ALA A 217 -28.61 14.80 -20.42
N HIS A 218 -29.03 14.40 -19.22
CA HIS A 218 -29.34 13.00 -18.96
C HIS A 218 -30.51 12.55 -19.86
N PRO A 219 -30.40 11.40 -20.56
CA PRO A 219 -31.30 11.08 -21.67
C PRO A 219 -32.75 10.76 -21.24
N LYS A 220 -32.97 10.40 -19.97
CA LYS A 220 -34.29 9.98 -19.47
C LYS A 220 -35.15 11.13 -18.96
N ASP A 221 -34.55 12.09 -18.27
CA ASP A 221 -35.25 13.15 -17.52
C ASP A 221 -34.76 14.56 -17.85
N GLY A 222 -33.71 14.69 -18.69
CA GLY A 222 -33.18 15.97 -19.13
C GLY A 222 -32.40 16.76 -18.08
N ARG A 223 -32.12 16.18 -16.90
CA ARG A 223 -31.34 16.87 -15.87
C ARG A 223 -29.91 17.18 -16.37
N PRO A 224 -29.32 18.31 -15.98
CA PRO A 224 -27.97 18.69 -16.41
C PRO A 224 -26.91 17.83 -15.72
N LEU A 225 -26.01 17.26 -16.50
CA LEU A 225 -24.81 16.56 -16.04
C LEU A 225 -23.57 17.25 -16.59
N LEU A 226 -22.47 17.19 -15.84
CA LEU A 226 -21.15 17.54 -16.35
C LEU A 226 -20.44 16.25 -16.79
N GLU A 227 -20.08 16.21 -18.06
CA GLU A 227 -19.17 15.23 -18.62
C GLU A 227 -17.74 15.75 -18.49
N VAL A 228 -16.93 15.09 -17.66
CA VAL A 228 -15.52 15.43 -17.47
C VAL A 228 -14.68 14.36 -18.14
N THR A 229 -13.83 14.77 -19.09
CA THR A 229 -12.82 13.89 -19.69
C THR A 229 -11.45 14.41 -19.33
N ALA A 230 -10.64 13.61 -18.63
CA ALA A 230 -9.26 13.94 -18.29
C ALA A 230 -8.29 13.00 -19.00
N ILE A 231 -7.21 13.55 -19.53
CA ILE A 231 -6.12 12.81 -20.17
C ILE A 231 -4.83 13.11 -19.43
N ALA A 232 -4.17 12.06 -18.94
CA ALA A 232 -2.85 12.12 -18.31
C ALA A 232 -2.00 10.94 -18.78
N SER A 233 -0.75 11.19 -19.17
CA SER A 233 0.18 10.14 -19.64
C SER A 233 -0.37 9.25 -20.77
N GLY A 234 -1.26 9.79 -21.60
CA GLY A 234 -1.92 9.07 -22.69
C GLY A 234 -3.08 8.16 -22.28
N ILE A 235 -3.45 8.15 -20.99
CA ILE A 235 -4.62 7.45 -20.46
C ILE A 235 -5.76 8.46 -20.35
N GLU A 236 -6.90 8.11 -20.92
CA GLU A 236 -8.14 8.88 -20.83
C GLU A 236 -9.03 8.32 -19.72
N SER A 237 -9.67 9.19 -18.96
CA SER A 237 -10.64 8.86 -17.92
C SER A 237 -11.85 9.77 -18.04
N ARG A 238 -13.04 9.24 -17.76
CA ARG A 238 -14.31 9.95 -17.93
C ARG A 238 -15.18 9.83 -16.70
N TRP A 239 -15.90 10.92 -16.40
CA TRP A 239 -16.88 10.99 -15.33
C TRP A 239 -18.14 11.70 -15.81
N LEU A 240 -19.28 11.27 -15.28
CA LEU A 240 -20.54 11.98 -15.36
C LEU A 240 -20.95 12.35 -13.94
N ILE A 241 -21.15 13.64 -13.70
CA ILE A 241 -21.57 14.16 -12.39
C ILE A 241 -22.82 15.02 -12.56
N ASP A 242 -23.72 14.97 -11.60
CA ASP A 242 -24.90 15.83 -11.54
C ASP A 242 -24.45 17.29 -11.35
N ALA A 243 -24.87 18.18 -12.24
CA ALA A 243 -24.38 19.56 -12.24
C ALA A 243 -24.84 20.36 -11.00
N GLU A 244 -25.91 19.93 -10.33
CA GLU A 244 -26.49 20.63 -9.18
C GLU A 244 -26.00 20.08 -7.83
N SER A 245 -25.63 18.81 -7.76
CA SER A 245 -25.35 18.12 -6.49
C SER A 245 -24.04 17.33 -6.47
N GLY A 246 -23.53 16.91 -7.62
CA GLY A 246 -22.26 16.18 -7.74
C GLY A 246 -21.04 17.09 -7.63
N SER A 247 -19.87 16.47 -7.49
CA SER A 247 -18.58 17.16 -7.57
C SER A 247 -17.45 16.22 -8.01
N LEU A 248 -16.38 16.81 -8.56
CA LEU A 248 -15.15 16.09 -8.90
C LEU A 248 -13.94 16.88 -8.39
N GLU A 249 -13.05 16.18 -7.69
CA GLU A 249 -11.72 16.67 -7.34
C GLU A 249 -10.68 16.07 -8.29
N LEU A 250 -9.95 16.92 -9.01
CA LEU A 250 -8.83 16.56 -9.87
C LEU A 250 -7.54 16.97 -9.19
N SER A 251 -6.70 16.01 -8.82
CA SER A 251 -5.42 16.29 -8.18
C SER A 251 -4.25 15.87 -9.08
N ALA A 252 -3.20 16.67 -9.08
CA ALA A 252 -1.92 16.39 -9.70
C ALA A 252 -0.80 16.93 -8.79
N ASN A 253 -0.82 16.54 -7.52
CA ASN A 253 0.16 16.98 -6.54
C ASN A 253 1.51 16.30 -6.76
N GLY A 254 2.59 16.98 -6.37
CA GLY A 254 3.91 16.35 -6.25
C GLY A 254 3.95 15.39 -5.07
N GLY A 255 4.69 14.30 -5.21
CA GLY A 255 4.92 13.33 -4.15
C GLY A 255 5.91 13.84 -3.11
N ASP A 256 5.73 13.47 -1.84
CA ASP A 256 6.70 13.81 -0.79
C ASP A 256 8.03 13.07 -0.99
N GLY A 257 9.14 13.70 -0.63
CA GLY A 257 10.44 13.04 -0.50
C GLY A 257 10.48 12.03 0.64
N GLY A 258 11.26 10.97 0.47
CA GLY A 258 11.56 9.99 1.51
C GLY A 258 12.56 10.55 2.52
N ASN A 259 12.49 10.12 3.78
CA ASN A 259 13.47 10.52 4.80
C ASN A 259 14.76 9.72 4.65
N GLY A 260 15.88 10.32 5.02
CA GLY A 260 17.15 9.63 5.14
C GLY A 260 17.17 8.67 6.33
N GLY A 261 17.84 7.53 6.15
CA GLY A 261 18.06 6.53 7.19
C GLY A 261 19.10 7.00 8.21
N SER A 262 18.96 6.59 9.47
CA SER A 262 19.97 6.89 10.48
C SER A 262 21.26 6.10 10.25
N GLY A 263 22.41 6.67 10.60
CA GLY A 263 23.68 5.96 10.64
C GLY A 263 23.75 4.99 11.82
N GLY A 264 24.44 3.87 11.62
CA GLY A 264 24.68 2.87 12.67
C GLY A 264 25.76 3.33 13.64
N GLY A 265 25.62 3.00 14.92
CA GLY A 265 26.66 3.29 15.92
C GLY A 265 27.93 2.47 15.69
N GLY A 266 29.09 3.02 16.02
CA GLY A 266 30.35 2.29 16.06
C GLY A 266 30.43 1.35 17.25
N GLY A 267 31.07 0.19 17.06
CA GLY A 267 31.28 -0.80 18.11
C GLY A 267 32.35 -0.36 19.09
N SER A 268 32.22 -0.71 20.37
CA SER A 268 33.27 -0.46 21.36
C SER A 268 34.52 -1.29 21.08
N GLY A 269 35.71 -0.76 21.33
CA GLY A 269 36.95 -1.53 21.32
C GLY A 269 37.05 -2.47 22.52
N GLY A 270 37.65 -3.63 22.32
CA GLY A 270 37.90 -4.62 23.36
C GLY A 270 38.99 -4.15 24.32
N GLY A 271 38.84 -4.46 25.61
CA GLY A 271 39.89 -4.19 26.60
C GLY A 271 41.08 -5.13 26.46
N GLY A 272 42.27 -4.70 26.88
CA GLY A 272 43.45 -5.55 26.95
C GLY A 272 43.38 -6.52 28.13
N GLY A 273 44.00 -7.69 27.99
CA GLY A 273 44.10 -8.71 29.04
C GLY A 273 45.25 -8.46 30.01
N THR A 274 45.16 -9.09 31.18
CA THR A 274 46.21 -9.07 32.21
C THR A 274 47.42 -9.91 31.83
N GLY A 275 48.62 -9.45 32.24
CA GLY A 275 49.90 -10.13 32.03
C GLY A 275 51.07 -9.20 32.30
N VAL A 276 52.31 -9.65 32.05
CA VAL A 276 53.51 -8.82 32.22
C VAL A 276 54.38 -8.90 30.95
N PRO A 277 54.34 -7.89 30.07
CA PRO A 277 53.49 -6.68 30.15
C PRO A 277 51.98 -6.96 29.92
N PRO A 278 51.07 -6.09 30.37
CA PRO A 278 49.64 -6.23 30.07
C PRO A 278 49.34 -5.94 28.60
N GLY A 279 48.20 -6.45 28.13
CA GLY A 279 47.69 -6.12 26.80
C GLY A 279 47.13 -4.70 26.71
N ASN A 280 47.15 -4.14 25.51
CA ASN A 280 46.57 -2.85 25.20
C ASN A 280 45.06 -2.97 24.95
N GLY A 281 44.32 -1.92 25.27
CA GLY A 281 42.94 -1.76 24.82
C GLY A 281 42.93 -1.36 23.35
N ALA A 282 41.89 -1.75 22.63
CA ALA A 282 41.77 -1.46 21.20
C ALA A 282 40.85 -0.26 20.92
N ASP A 283 41.05 0.38 19.78
CA ASP A 283 40.26 1.52 19.36
C ASP A 283 38.77 1.12 19.15
N GLY A 284 37.85 2.03 19.50
CA GLY A 284 36.44 1.91 19.16
C GLY A 284 36.20 2.24 17.69
N GLY A 285 35.13 1.69 17.13
CA GLY A 285 34.73 1.95 15.76
C GLY A 285 34.08 3.32 15.58
N ASP A 286 34.23 3.91 14.40
CA ASP A 286 33.51 5.13 14.02
C ASP A 286 32.02 4.84 13.84
N GLY A 287 31.16 5.81 14.16
CA GLY A 287 29.75 5.78 13.79
C GLY A 287 29.57 6.04 12.30
N GLY A 288 28.52 5.47 11.70
CA GLY A 288 28.15 5.72 10.32
C GLY A 288 27.42 7.06 10.15
N ASP A 289 27.48 7.62 8.95
CA ASP A 289 26.77 8.86 8.62
C ASP A 289 25.27 8.61 8.48
N GLY A 290 24.45 9.62 8.74
CA GLY A 290 23.03 9.61 8.37
C GLY A 290 22.86 9.80 6.87
N GLY A 291 21.80 9.23 6.30
CA GLY A 291 21.43 9.46 4.91
C GLY A 291 20.76 10.81 4.71
N ASP A 292 20.83 11.35 3.51
CA ASP A 292 20.11 12.57 3.14
C ASP A 292 18.61 12.29 2.93
N GLY A 293 17.75 13.27 3.20
CA GLY A 293 16.35 13.23 2.81
C GLY A 293 16.18 13.53 1.32
N GLY A 294 15.21 12.88 0.69
CA GLY A 294 14.85 13.12 -0.71
C GLY A 294 14.10 14.43 -0.89
N ASN A 295 14.16 15.01 -2.09
CA ASN A 295 13.40 16.19 -2.46
C ASN A 295 11.91 15.84 -2.63
N GLY A 296 11.03 16.81 -2.38
CA GLY A 296 9.64 16.70 -2.80
C GLY A 296 9.51 16.90 -4.31
N GLY A 297 8.57 16.21 -4.94
CA GLY A 297 8.25 16.39 -6.35
C GLY A 297 7.48 17.69 -6.59
N ASP A 298 7.59 18.22 -7.80
CA ASP A 298 6.84 19.41 -8.20
C ASP A 298 5.35 19.08 -8.39
N GLY A 299 4.47 20.04 -8.12
CA GLY A 299 3.07 19.96 -8.50
C GLY A 299 2.94 19.91 -10.03
N GLY A 300 1.96 19.16 -10.51
CA GLY A 300 1.68 18.98 -11.93
C GLY A 300 1.06 20.22 -12.58
N VAL A 301 0.69 20.05 -13.85
CA VAL A 301 0.00 21.07 -14.63
C VAL A 301 -1.40 20.58 -14.96
N ILE A 302 -2.43 21.31 -14.52
CA ILE A 302 -3.83 21.00 -14.85
C ILE A 302 -4.34 22.06 -15.82
N ASP A 303 -4.58 21.65 -17.06
CA ASP A 303 -5.21 22.47 -18.10
C ASP A 303 -6.71 22.10 -18.15
N LEU A 304 -7.57 22.96 -17.63
CA LEU A 304 -9.02 22.76 -17.53
C LEU A 304 -9.77 23.64 -18.53
N VAL A 305 -10.56 23.02 -19.40
CA VAL A 305 -11.33 23.71 -20.44
C VAL A 305 -12.81 23.41 -20.27
N PHE A 306 -13.60 24.45 -20.01
CA PHE A 306 -15.05 24.36 -19.91
C PHE A 306 -15.71 24.74 -21.23
N SER A 307 -16.79 24.05 -21.61
CA SER A 307 -17.72 24.61 -22.59
C SER A 307 -18.41 25.85 -22.00
N ALA A 308 -18.92 26.72 -22.87
CA ALA A 308 -19.68 27.91 -22.46
C ALA A 308 -20.87 27.53 -21.54
N GLU A 309 -21.54 26.42 -21.81
CA GLU A 309 -22.68 25.92 -21.04
C GLU A 309 -22.28 25.30 -19.70
N ALA A 310 -21.09 24.71 -19.60
CA ALA A 310 -20.58 24.11 -18.37
C ALA A 310 -19.98 25.13 -17.40
N SER A 311 -19.56 26.29 -17.91
CA SER A 311 -18.88 27.34 -17.14
C SER A 311 -19.61 27.82 -15.87
N PRO A 312 -20.95 27.91 -15.83
CA PRO A 312 -21.69 28.25 -14.61
C PRO A 312 -21.55 27.24 -13.46
N TYR A 313 -21.03 26.04 -13.73
CA TYR A 313 -20.85 24.96 -12.75
C TYR A 313 -19.37 24.70 -12.42
N ALA A 314 -18.48 25.64 -12.74
CA ALA A 314 -17.04 25.46 -12.54
C ALA A 314 -16.67 25.13 -11.08
N GLU A 315 -17.45 25.60 -10.10
CA GLU A 315 -17.24 25.31 -8.69
C GLU A 315 -17.45 23.84 -8.30
N ARG A 316 -18.04 23.04 -9.19
CA ARG A 316 -18.19 21.58 -9.02
C ARG A 316 -16.90 20.82 -9.31
N ILE A 317 -15.96 21.46 -10.01
CA ILE A 317 -14.65 20.89 -10.33
C ILE A 317 -13.60 21.54 -9.44
N ARG A 318 -13.15 20.81 -8.43
CA ARG A 318 -12.04 21.22 -7.56
C ARG A 318 -10.74 20.71 -8.14
N VAL A 319 -9.68 21.51 -8.01
CA VAL A 319 -8.38 21.23 -8.59
C VAL A 319 -7.28 21.43 -7.55
N ALA A 320 -6.32 20.52 -7.52
CA ALA A 320 -5.16 20.57 -6.62
C ALA A 320 -3.90 20.22 -7.39
N ALA A 321 -2.86 21.06 -7.29
CA ALA A 321 -1.57 20.83 -7.92
C ALA A 321 -0.46 21.32 -6.97
N TYR A 322 -0.48 20.80 -5.74
CA TYR A 322 0.44 21.24 -4.70
C TYR A 322 1.84 20.64 -4.85
N SER A 323 2.84 21.31 -4.27
CA SER A 323 4.18 20.75 -4.16
C SER A 323 4.27 19.59 -3.17
N GLY A 324 5.18 18.66 -3.45
CA GLY A 324 5.60 17.63 -2.51
C GLY A 324 6.52 18.21 -1.43
N ARG A 325 6.45 17.65 -0.22
CA ARG A 325 7.31 18.05 0.89
C ARG A 325 8.69 17.42 0.79
N ALA A 326 9.70 18.10 1.32
CA ALA A 326 11.03 17.52 1.52
C ALA A 326 11.01 16.37 2.54
N GLY A 327 11.85 15.36 2.30
CA GLY A 327 12.22 14.36 3.30
C GLY A 327 13.22 14.92 4.31
N SER A 328 13.15 14.42 5.55
CA SER A 328 14.09 14.80 6.61
C SER A 328 15.41 14.04 6.51
N ALA A 329 16.50 14.66 6.93
CA ALA A 329 17.80 14.03 7.12
C ALA A 329 17.77 12.87 8.12
N GLY A 330 18.58 11.85 7.86
CA GLY A 330 18.95 10.82 8.82
C GLY A 330 19.98 11.33 9.83
N THR A 331 19.90 10.85 11.07
CA THR A 331 20.86 11.20 12.12
C THR A 331 22.11 10.33 12.05
N ALA A 332 23.27 10.89 12.33
CA ALA A 332 24.53 10.18 12.46
C ALA A 332 24.55 9.14 13.58
N GLY A 333 25.27 8.05 13.34
CA GLY A 333 25.65 7.07 14.34
C GLY A 333 26.68 7.61 15.31
N PHE A 334 26.57 7.20 16.58
CA PHE A 334 27.54 7.53 17.62
C PHE A 334 28.86 6.78 17.46
N ALA A 335 29.94 7.36 17.95
CA ALA A 335 31.23 6.70 18.07
C ALA A 335 31.20 5.54 19.06
N GLY A 336 31.94 4.47 18.76
CA GLY A 336 32.29 3.43 19.72
C GLY A 336 33.37 3.92 20.69
N SER A 337 33.27 3.54 21.96
CA SER A 337 34.30 3.85 22.96
C SER A 337 35.56 3.01 22.75
N GLY A 338 36.73 3.58 23.06
CA GLY A 338 37.97 2.81 23.12
C GLY A 338 37.99 1.80 24.27
N GLY A 339 38.72 0.70 24.09
CA GLY A 339 38.91 -0.34 25.09
C GLY A 339 39.88 0.08 26.18
N ASN A 340 39.62 -0.37 27.41
CA ASN A 340 40.49 -0.08 28.55
C ASN A 340 41.73 -0.99 28.57
N ALA A 341 42.84 -0.51 29.12
CA ALA A 341 44.03 -1.31 29.40
C ALA A 341 44.36 -1.32 30.89
N TYR A 342 45.04 -2.37 31.35
CA TYR A 342 45.60 -2.45 32.70
C TYR A 342 46.85 -1.57 32.84
N SER A 343 47.28 -1.28 34.08
CA SER A 343 48.42 -0.39 34.37
C SER A 343 49.69 -0.83 33.64
N GLY A 344 50.20 0.03 32.76
CA GLY A 344 51.35 -0.26 31.89
C GLY A 344 50.98 -0.57 30.43
N GLY A 345 49.70 -0.78 30.12
CA GLY A 345 49.17 -0.89 28.75
C GLY A 345 48.59 0.45 28.25
N THR A 346 48.36 0.52 26.93
CA THR A 346 47.81 1.72 26.26
C THR A 346 46.30 1.57 26.09
N GLN A 347 45.53 2.59 26.47
CA GLN A 347 44.09 2.63 26.23
C GLN A 347 43.79 2.80 24.74
N GLY A 348 42.72 2.16 24.27
CA GLY A 348 42.16 2.42 22.96
C GLY A 348 41.52 3.80 22.88
N ARG A 349 41.52 4.38 21.68
CA ARG A 349 40.85 5.65 21.38
C ARG A 349 39.39 5.39 21.04
N SER A 350 38.50 6.30 21.43
CA SER A 350 37.13 6.29 20.90
C SER A 350 37.14 6.61 19.41
N GLY A 351 36.19 6.04 18.68
CA GLY A 351 35.94 6.39 17.29
C GLY A 351 35.38 7.81 17.14
N GLN A 352 35.06 8.18 15.91
CA GLN A 352 34.41 9.45 15.58
C GLN A 352 32.90 9.25 15.38
N ARG A 353 32.09 10.26 15.71
CA ARG A 353 30.67 10.29 15.35
C ARG A 353 30.59 10.53 13.83
N GLY A 354 29.61 9.90 13.17
CA GLY A 354 29.29 10.23 11.78
C GLY A 354 28.73 11.65 11.63
N GLN A 355 28.42 12.02 10.40
CA GLN A 355 27.75 13.27 10.05
C GLN A 355 26.24 13.05 9.89
N ASP A 356 25.44 14.00 10.35
CA ASP A 356 24.01 14.00 10.09
C ASP A 356 23.81 14.27 8.59
N GLY A 357 22.77 13.68 7.99
CA GLY A 357 22.42 13.95 6.59
C GLY A 357 21.87 15.37 6.39
N GLN A 358 21.54 15.70 5.16
CA GLN A 358 20.86 16.95 4.80
C GLN A 358 19.37 16.70 4.55
N ASN A 359 18.53 17.67 4.89
CA ASN A 359 17.12 17.62 4.49
C ASN A 359 17.03 17.82 2.97
N GLY A 360 16.02 17.21 2.36
CA GLY A 360 15.67 17.51 0.98
C GLY A 360 15.13 18.93 0.82
N SER A 361 14.88 19.32 -0.42
CA SER A 361 14.17 20.55 -0.77
C SER A 361 12.69 20.24 -1.06
N PRO A 362 11.75 21.11 -0.68
CA PRO A 362 10.37 20.97 -1.13
C PRO A 362 10.29 21.19 -2.64
N GLY A 363 9.27 20.59 -3.27
CA GLY A 363 8.96 20.84 -4.68
C GLY A 363 8.40 22.24 -4.91
N GLN A 364 8.15 22.56 -6.18
CA GLN A 364 7.47 23.76 -6.61
C GLN A 364 5.97 23.51 -6.73
N GLU A 365 5.17 24.53 -6.43
CA GLU A 365 3.74 24.49 -6.68
C GLU A 365 3.46 24.32 -8.17
N GLY A 366 2.47 23.50 -8.49
CA GLY A 366 2.02 23.26 -9.84
C GLY A 366 1.23 24.42 -10.41
N THR A 367 0.79 24.26 -11.65
CA THR A 367 0.02 25.29 -12.36
C THR A 367 -1.37 24.78 -12.70
N VAL A 368 -2.38 25.59 -12.40
CA VAL A 368 -3.76 25.35 -12.84
C VAL A 368 -4.13 26.42 -13.83
N ASN A 369 -4.40 26.01 -15.07
CA ASN A 369 -4.91 26.87 -16.13
C ASN A 369 -6.39 26.55 -16.34
N SER A 370 -7.25 27.56 -16.30
CA SER A 370 -8.66 27.40 -16.63
C SER A 370 -9.04 28.30 -17.80
N ALA A 371 -9.83 27.76 -18.73
CA ALA A 371 -10.35 28.48 -19.88
C ALA A 371 -11.80 28.06 -20.17
N THR A 372 -12.52 28.94 -20.85
CA THR A 372 -13.84 28.67 -21.43
C THR A 372 -13.70 28.73 -22.95
N GLU A 373 -14.22 27.72 -23.65
CA GLU A 373 -14.38 27.71 -25.12
C GLU A 373 -15.56 28.58 -25.56
#